data_AF-A0A5C9BSI2-F1
#
_entry.id   AF-A0A5C9BSI2-F1
#
_cell.length_a   1.000
_cell.length_b   1.000
_cell.length_c   1.000
_cell.angle_alpha   90.00
_cell.angle_beta   90.00
_cell.angle_gamma   90.00
#
_symmetry.space_group_name_H-M   'P 1'
#
loop_
_entity.id
_entity.type
_entity.pdbx_description
1 polymer ?
#
loop_
_entity_poly.entity_id
_entity_poly.type
_entity_poly.pdbx_seq_one_letter_code
_entity_poly.pdbx_strand_id
1 'polypeptide(L)'
;MLRLGSQRLGPDDNGATLTVSAADRGGSGPDVTSDASGNLTLILDSNSANPTTAQKLIDYAALNVNAQQLLTVSLVSGNATTSLAAIAGGTLALSGAGAASALSAFGTSGASGVNVLFTSNQPGLGGNNISLQVNRLNLSAVSTTPRINVVGQRIEIILNDNAGALTTAQDLITAINTNAAASRLVKASLATGSGTTSLANVVDGSLIRLSGSDRVLTASAVSGFQTNTDLRVQFAARQQAIDGNEISLVFNKNASAVSAVPTISVSGKQIVVTLSSNAANPTTANDLITALIGNAAANTLISTKLVSGVATTNLSTITAGTV
;
A
#
# COMPACT_ATOMS: atom_id res chain seq x y z
N MET A 1 4.22 19.12 -9.67
CA MET A 1 4.65 18.02 -8.80
C MET A 1 3.65 16.87 -8.86
N LEU A 2 4.08 15.72 -9.38
CA LEU A 2 3.33 14.47 -9.26
C LEU A 2 3.81 13.69 -8.03
N ARG A 3 2.87 13.07 -7.33
CA ARG A 3 3.13 12.09 -6.27
C ARG A 3 2.76 10.71 -6.79
N LEU A 4 3.73 9.81 -6.72
CA LEU A 4 3.62 8.40 -7.08
C LEU A 4 3.76 7.57 -5.80
N GLY A 5 3.03 6.45 -5.71
CA GLY A 5 3.13 5.52 -4.59
C GLY A 5 2.71 4.11 -5.01
N SER A 6 3.04 3.08 -4.24
CA SER A 6 2.60 1.71 -4.51
C SER A 6 1.16 1.48 -4.03
N GLN A 7 0.42 0.64 -4.75
CA GLN A 7 -0.87 0.07 -4.32
C GLN A 7 -0.71 -1.30 -3.65
N ARG A 8 0.47 -1.93 -3.73
CA ARG A 8 0.73 -3.26 -3.14
C ARG A 8 0.85 -3.17 -1.62
N LEU A 9 0.64 -4.31 -0.96
CA LEU A 9 0.58 -4.44 0.50
C LEU A 9 1.73 -5.29 1.03
N GLY A 10 2.21 -4.97 2.23
CA GLY A 10 3.00 -5.89 3.06
C GLY A 10 4.48 -5.51 3.23
N PRO A 11 5.21 -6.27 4.07
CA PRO A 11 6.63 -6.05 4.34
C PRO A 11 7.52 -6.22 3.10
N ASP A 12 7.06 -6.95 2.07
CA ASP A 12 7.76 -7.16 0.79
C ASP A 12 7.84 -5.88 -0.06
N ASP A 13 7.05 -4.86 0.26
CA ASP A 13 7.06 -3.56 -0.43
C ASP A 13 7.88 -2.50 0.33
N ASN A 14 8.30 -2.78 1.57
CA ASN A 14 9.18 -1.89 2.35
C ASN A 14 10.60 -1.96 1.77
N GLY A 15 10.90 -1.05 0.84
CA GLY A 15 12.17 -1.02 0.11
C GLY A 15 12.03 -1.36 -1.37
N ALA A 16 10.81 -1.63 -1.86
CA ALA A 16 10.55 -1.72 -3.29
C ALA A 16 10.93 -0.41 -3.99
N THR A 17 11.55 -0.53 -5.15
CA THR A 17 11.95 0.62 -5.94
C THR A 17 10.97 0.83 -7.09
N LEU A 18 10.51 2.07 -7.29
CA LEU A 18 9.87 2.51 -8.52
C LEU A 18 10.95 3.06 -9.44
N THR A 19 11.30 2.31 -10.46
CA THR A 19 12.12 2.85 -11.55
C THR A 19 11.19 3.48 -12.57
N VAL A 20 11.32 4.79 -12.76
CA VAL A 20 10.62 5.52 -13.81
C VAL A 20 11.58 5.71 -14.97
N SER A 21 11.15 5.34 -16.17
CA SER A 21 11.89 5.59 -17.40
C SER A 21 10.93 6.10 -18.48
N ALA A 22 11.49 6.68 -19.54
CA ALA A 22 10.74 7.10 -20.71
C ALA A 22 11.27 6.34 -21.93
N ALA A 23 10.36 5.82 -22.75
CA ALA A 23 10.70 5.14 -24.00
C ALA A 23 9.64 5.45 -25.05
N ASP A 24 10.01 5.47 -26.33
CA ASP A 24 9.03 5.60 -27.40
C ASP A 24 8.25 4.28 -27.50
N ARG A 25 6.97 4.32 -27.11
CA ARG A 25 6.08 3.16 -27.14
C ARG A 25 5.09 3.23 -28.30
N GLY A 26 5.36 4.08 -29.30
CA GLY A 26 4.50 4.19 -30.49
C GLY A 26 3.08 4.69 -30.19
N GLY A 27 2.86 5.40 -29.10
CA GLY A 27 1.54 5.90 -28.70
C GLY A 27 0.72 4.92 -27.85
N SER A 28 1.32 3.82 -27.39
CA SER A 28 0.67 2.82 -26.53
C SER A 28 0.29 3.34 -25.14
N GLY A 29 0.81 4.51 -24.76
CA GLY A 29 0.63 5.07 -23.43
C GLY A 29 1.59 4.48 -22.39
N PRO A 30 1.47 4.92 -21.12
CA PRO A 30 2.33 4.45 -20.04
C PRO A 30 2.06 3.00 -19.68
N ASP A 31 3.03 2.38 -19.01
CA ASP A 31 2.95 0.98 -18.59
C ASP A 31 3.66 0.77 -17.26
N VAL A 32 3.10 -0.10 -16.41
CA VAL A 32 3.70 -0.45 -15.13
C VAL A 32 3.76 -1.95 -14.96
N THR A 33 4.94 -2.44 -14.61
CA THR A 33 5.20 -3.84 -14.29
C THR A 33 5.82 -3.95 -12.91
N SER A 34 5.73 -5.13 -12.32
CA SER A 34 6.43 -5.46 -11.08
C SER A 34 7.29 -6.71 -11.25
N ASP A 35 8.48 -6.73 -10.67
CA ASP A 35 9.30 -7.94 -10.60
C ASP A 35 8.89 -8.85 -9.42
N ALA A 36 9.51 -10.03 -9.35
CA ALA A 36 9.31 -11.01 -8.27
C ALA A 36 9.77 -10.50 -6.89
N SER A 37 10.60 -9.44 -6.87
CA SER A 37 11.14 -8.80 -5.67
C SER A 37 10.33 -7.58 -5.22
N GLY A 38 9.22 -7.27 -5.89
CA GLY A 38 8.36 -6.13 -5.54
C GLY A 38 8.70 -4.81 -6.24
N ASN A 39 9.81 -4.71 -6.99
CA ASN A 39 10.18 -3.47 -7.65
C ASN A 39 9.24 -3.17 -8.81
N LEU A 40 8.80 -1.92 -8.88
CA LEU A 40 7.93 -1.42 -9.94
C LEU A 40 8.78 -0.76 -11.03
N THR A 41 8.47 -1.06 -12.28
CA THR A 41 9.01 -0.32 -13.42
C THR A 41 7.87 0.40 -14.12
N LEU A 42 7.90 1.73 -14.09
CA LEU A 42 6.97 2.59 -14.82
C LEU A 42 7.68 3.12 -16.06
N ILE A 43 7.16 2.75 -17.23
CA ILE A 43 7.66 3.22 -18.52
C ILE A 43 6.65 4.22 -19.07
N LEU A 44 7.08 5.48 -19.16
CA LEU A 44 6.32 6.56 -19.76
C LEU A 44 6.53 6.55 -21.28
N ASP A 45 5.46 6.80 -22.03
CA ASP A 45 5.56 6.96 -23.48
C ASP A 45 6.19 8.32 -23.83
N SER A 46 7.35 8.29 -24.48
CA SER A 46 8.07 9.47 -24.97
C SER A 46 7.78 9.80 -26.43
N ASN A 47 6.84 9.12 -27.07
CA ASN A 47 6.44 9.39 -28.45
C ASN A 47 6.08 10.87 -28.64
N SER A 48 6.70 11.55 -29.62
CA SER A 48 6.55 12.99 -29.82
C SER A 48 5.14 13.42 -30.26
N ALA A 49 4.39 12.53 -30.92
CA ALA A 49 3.01 12.78 -31.34
C ALA A 49 2.01 12.56 -30.19
N ASN A 50 2.29 11.61 -29.27
CA ASN A 50 1.40 11.22 -28.20
C ASN A 50 2.11 10.95 -26.87
N PRO A 51 2.84 11.92 -26.29
CA PRO A 51 3.59 11.67 -25.07
C PRO A 51 2.64 11.38 -23.90
N THR A 52 3.17 10.68 -22.89
CA THR A 52 2.49 10.55 -21.61
C THR A 52 2.48 11.91 -20.91
N THR A 53 1.29 12.46 -20.68
CA THR A 53 1.10 13.65 -19.84
C THR A 53 0.80 13.25 -18.40
N ALA A 54 0.87 14.21 -17.48
CA ALA A 54 0.47 13.98 -16.10
C ALA A 54 -0.97 13.45 -15.98
N GLN A 55 -1.91 13.99 -16.77
CA GLN A 55 -3.29 13.50 -16.82
C GLN A 55 -3.38 12.08 -17.38
N LYS A 56 -2.70 11.76 -18.48
CA LYS A 56 -2.69 10.40 -19.04
C LYS A 56 -2.15 9.37 -18.04
N LEU A 57 -1.15 9.74 -17.24
CA LEU A 57 -0.62 8.86 -16.20
C LEU A 57 -1.60 8.65 -15.04
N ILE A 58 -2.34 9.70 -14.65
CA ILE A 58 -3.40 9.62 -13.65
C ILE A 58 -4.53 8.72 -14.14
N ASP A 59 -5.00 8.94 -15.38
CA ASP A 59 -6.06 8.14 -16.00
C ASP A 59 -5.63 6.69 -16.15
N TYR A 60 -4.38 6.45 -16.54
CA TYR A 60 -3.81 5.11 -16.62
C TYR A 60 -3.83 4.40 -15.26
N ALA A 61 -3.36 5.05 -14.19
CA ALA A 61 -3.39 4.47 -12.84
C ALA A 61 -4.82 4.25 -12.33
N ALA A 62 -5.79 5.02 -12.83
CA ALA A 62 -7.20 4.90 -12.46
C ALA A 62 -7.98 3.87 -13.29
N LEU A 63 -7.54 3.51 -14.49
CA LEU A 63 -8.32 2.67 -15.43
C LEU A 63 -7.64 1.33 -15.75
N ASN A 64 -6.32 1.25 -15.71
CA ASN A 64 -5.59 0.02 -16.00
C ASN A 64 -5.58 -0.91 -14.78
N VAL A 65 -6.03 -2.15 -14.95
CA VAL A 65 -6.17 -3.12 -13.85
C VAL A 65 -4.85 -3.47 -13.15
N ASN A 66 -3.75 -3.54 -13.91
CA ASN A 66 -2.43 -3.79 -13.33
C ASN A 66 -1.94 -2.54 -12.59
N ALA A 67 -2.16 -1.36 -13.18
CA ALA A 67 -1.79 -0.10 -12.53
C ALA A 67 -2.58 0.17 -11.26
N GLN A 68 -3.87 -0.16 -11.21
CA GLN A 68 -4.68 -0.04 -10.00
C GLN A 68 -4.17 -0.94 -8.86
N GLN A 69 -3.52 -2.06 -9.18
CA GLN A 69 -2.94 -2.98 -8.21
C GLN A 69 -1.51 -2.60 -7.79
N LEU A 70 -0.82 -1.81 -8.62
CA LEU A 70 0.60 -1.53 -8.43
C LEU A 70 0.90 -0.06 -8.08
N LEU A 71 0.12 0.91 -8.56
CA LEU A 71 0.47 2.32 -8.57
C LEU A 71 -0.68 3.25 -8.12
N THR A 72 -0.37 4.18 -7.24
CA THR A 72 -1.16 5.39 -6.98
C THR A 72 -0.48 6.58 -7.64
N VAL A 73 -1.27 7.45 -8.25
CA VAL A 73 -0.78 8.67 -8.90
C VAL A 73 -1.67 9.82 -8.48
N SER A 74 -1.09 10.94 -8.07
CA SER A 74 -1.81 12.18 -7.78
C SER A 74 -1.02 13.40 -8.22
N LEU A 75 -1.69 14.39 -8.79
CA LEU A 75 -1.10 15.69 -9.08
C LEU A 75 -1.23 16.57 -7.84
N VAL A 76 -0.11 16.88 -7.18
CA VAL A 76 -0.11 17.73 -5.98
C VAL A 76 -0.06 19.21 -6.35
N SER A 77 0.60 19.54 -7.46
CA SER A 77 0.67 20.89 -8.00
C SER A 77 1.09 20.88 -9.48
N GLY A 78 0.84 21.95 -10.23
CA GLY A 78 1.27 22.11 -11.63
C GLY A 78 0.18 21.80 -12.67
N ASN A 79 0.56 21.74 -13.95
CA ASN A 79 -0.36 21.55 -15.07
C ASN A 79 -0.47 20.06 -15.46
N ALA A 80 -1.71 19.55 -15.49
CA ALA A 80 -2.01 18.16 -15.85
C ALA A 80 -1.71 17.82 -17.32
N THR A 81 -1.61 18.81 -18.21
CA THR A 81 -1.29 18.61 -19.63
C THR A 81 0.21 18.57 -19.92
N THR A 82 1.06 18.83 -18.92
CA THR A 82 2.52 18.78 -19.09
C THR A 82 2.96 17.38 -19.49
N SER A 83 3.77 17.32 -20.57
CA SER A 83 4.41 16.10 -21.02
C SER A 83 5.47 15.62 -20.02
N LEU A 84 5.47 14.32 -19.74
CA LEU A 84 6.44 13.65 -18.88
C LEU A 84 7.55 12.95 -19.70
N ALA A 85 7.56 13.11 -21.02
CA ALA A 85 8.51 12.45 -21.93
C ALA A 85 9.98 12.81 -21.68
N ALA A 86 10.23 13.97 -21.06
CA ALA A 86 11.58 14.47 -20.75
C ALA A 86 12.08 14.07 -19.35
N ILE A 87 11.37 13.19 -18.62
CA ILE A 87 11.86 12.69 -17.35
C ILE A 87 13.13 11.87 -17.61
N ALA A 88 14.28 12.41 -17.19
CA ALA A 88 15.50 11.63 -17.07
C ALA A 88 15.21 10.51 -16.06
N GLY A 89 15.34 9.26 -16.49
CA GLY A 89 14.96 8.10 -15.70
C GLY A 89 15.52 8.16 -14.28
N GLY A 90 14.75 7.66 -13.31
CA GLY A 90 15.10 7.76 -11.90
C GLY A 90 14.47 6.65 -11.08
N THR A 91 15.18 6.20 -10.07
CA THR A 91 14.70 5.20 -9.12
C THR A 91 14.23 5.91 -7.86
N LEU A 92 12.93 5.85 -7.60
CA LEU A 92 12.31 6.30 -6.37
C LEU A 92 12.14 5.10 -5.43
N ALA A 93 12.76 5.13 -4.26
CA ALA A 93 12.41 4.15 -3.23
C ALA A 93 10.96 4.41 -2.79
N LEU A 94 10.07 3.45 -3.06
CA LEU A 94 8.71 3.49 -2.53
C LEU A 94 8.82 3.09 -1.06
N SER A 95 8.32 3.96 -0.18
CA SER A 95 8.17 3.64 1.24
C SER A 95 6.75 3.95 1.66
N GLY A 96 6.14 3.02 2.40
CA GLY A 96 4.82 3.25 2.99
C GLY A 96 3.61 2.93 2.13
N ALA A 97 3.67 1.88 1.31
CA ALA A 97 2.48 1.34 0.66
C ALA A 97 1.45 0.92 1.72
N GLY A 98 0.39 1.71 1.88
CA GLY A 98 -0.57 1.55 2.97
C GLY A 98 -0.01 1.84 4.37
N ALA A 99 1.15 2.47 4.53
CA ALA A 99 1.67 2.89 5.84
C ALA A 99 1.32 4.34 6.13
N ALA A 100 1.09 4.65 7.41
CA ALA A 100 0.78 6.01 7.80
C ALA A 100 2.00 6.89 7.59
N SER A 101 1.78 8.14 7.17
CA SER A 101 2.86 9.10 6.97
C SER A 101 2.50 10.46 7.55
N ALA A 102 3.53 11.27 7.76
CA ALA A 102 3.39 12.67 8.11
C ALA A 102 4.52 13.46 7.47
N LEU A 103 4.18 14.64 6.96
CA LEU A 103 5.16 15.61 6.45
C LEU A 103 5.24 16.75 7.46
N SER A 104 6.45 17.14 7.86
CA SER A 104 6.65 18.30 8.73
C SER A 104 7.67 19.25 8.13
N ALA A 105 7.29 20.53 8.09
CA ALA A 105 8.19 21.61 7.75
C ALA A 105 9.01 22.12 8.95
N PHE A 106 8.67 21.67 10.16
CA PHE A 106 9.27 22.13 11.43
C PHE A 106 9.26 23.66 11.61
N GLY A 107 8.27 24.34 11.04
CA GLY A 107 8.18 25.80 11.08
C GLY A 107 9.17 26.53 10.16
N THR A 108 9.93 25.80 9.33
CA THR A 108 10.79 26.38 8.30
C THR A 108 9.96 26.76 7.08
N SER A 109 10.27 27.89 6.43
CA SER A 109 9.55 28.38 5.26
C SER A 109 10.50 29.07 4.27
N GLY A 110 10.04 29.28 3.03
CA GLY A 110 10.81 29.98 2.00
C GLY A 110 11.84 29.11 1.27
N ALA A 111 12.76 29.74 0.53
CA ALA A 111 13.74 29.06 -0.34
C ALA A 111 14.73 28.13 0.39
N SER A 112 14.86 28.27 1.71
CA SER A 112 15.66 27.42 2.59
C SER A 112 14.83 26.50 3.49
N GLY A 113 13.51 26.45 3.25
CA GLY A 113 12.59 25.58 3.98
C GLY A 113 12.92 24.10 3.76
N VAL A 114 12.64 23.28 4.76
CA VAL A 114 12.84 21.84 4.72
C VAL A 114 11.53 21.15 4.99
N ASN A 115 11.26 20.05 4.28
CA ASN A 115 10.18 19.13 4.63
C ASN A 115 10.79 17.76 4.88
N VAL A 116 10.54 17.21 6.07
CA VAL A 116 10.92 15.85 6.42
C VAL A 116 9.68 14.98 6.38
N LEU A 117 9.78 13.88 5.64
CA LEU A 117 8.77 12.86 5.57
C LEU A 117 9.06 11.79 6.62
N PHE A 118 8.05 11.46 7.41
CA PHE A 118 8.02 10.33 8.32
C PHE A 118 7.06 9.29 7.77
N THR A 119 7.53 8.07 7.61
CA THR A 119 6.74 6.95 7.10
C THR A 119 6.77 5.84 8.14
N SER A 120 5.61 5.30 8.50
CA SER A 120 5.53 4.13 9.38
C SER A 120 6.18 2.92 8.70
N ASN A 121 6.94 2.14 9.48
CA ASN A 121 7.45 0.84 9.03
C ASN A 121 6.40 -0.27 9.19
N GLN A 122 5.32 -0.01 9.93
CA GLN A 122 4.15 -0.87 10.01
C GLN A 122 3.11 -0.46 8.96
N PRO A 123 2.70 -1.38 8.06
CA PRO A 123 1.62 -1.14 7.12
C PRO A 123 0.25 -1.22 7.82
N GLY A 124 -0.78 -0.67 7.17
CA GLY A 124 -2.15 -0.72 7.67
C GLY A 124 -2.36 0.10 8.96
N LEU A 125 -3.52 -0.11 9.61
CA LEU A 125 -3.93 0.68 10.77
C LEU A 125 -2.91 0.70 11.92
N GLY A 126 -2.03 -0.32 12.01
CA GLY A 126 -0.95 -0.39 12.99
C GLY A 126 0.07 0.75 12.85
N GLY A 127 0.27 1.30 11.65
CA GLY A 127 1.11 2.47 11.45
C GLY A 127 0.45 3.80 11.86
N ASN A 128 -0.88 3.84 12.01
CA ASN A 128 -1.57 5.05 12.42
C ASN A 128 -1.29 5.36 13.90
N ASN A 129 -1.39 6.63 14.25
CA ASN A 129 -1.26 7.12 15.63
C ASN A 129 0.14 7.04 16.22
N ILE A 130 1.14 6.59 15.47
CA ILE A 130 2.54 6.86 15.79
C ILE A 130 2.71 8.39 15.83
N SER A 131 3.25 8.90 16.93
CA SER A 131 3.37 10.33 17.15
C SER A 131 4.81 10.72 17.47
N LEU A 132 5.32 11.72 16.78
CA LEU A 132 6.59 12.35 17.07
C LEU A 132 6.30 13.62 17.87
N GLN A 133 6.77 13.67 19.11
CA GLN A 133 6.69 14.86 19.95
C GLN A 133 8.06 15.52 19.96
N VAL A 134 8.11 16.78 19.54
CA VAL A 134 9.37 17.51 19.35
C VAL A 134 9.45 18.66 20.34
N ASN A 135 10.54 18.67 21.09
CA ASN A 135 10.92 19.72 22.02
C ASN A 135 12.35 20.17 21.71
N ARG A 136 12.73 21.32 22.22
CA ARG A 136 14.11 21.82 22.16
C ARG A 136 14.70 21.86 23.56
N LEU A 137 16.02 21.68 23.60
CA LEU A 137 16.82 21.88 24.80
C LEU A 137 18.26 22.17 24.39
N ASN A 138 18.98 22.95 25.19
CA ASN A 138 20.41 23.11 25.00
C ASN A 138 21.13 21.82 25.43
N LEU A 139 21.58 21.03 24.46
CA LEU A 139 22.19 19.71 24.68
C LEU A 139 23.73 19.76 24.75
N SER A 140 24.34 20.95 24.76
CA SER A 140 25.78 21.26 24.64
C SER A 140 26.19 21.80 23.27
N ALA A 141 27.33 22.50 23.22
CA ALA A 141 27.89 23.11 22.01
C ALA A 141 28.73 22.15 21.14
N VAL A 142 28.82 20.86 21.52
CA VAL A 142 29.74 19.90 20.87
C VAL A 142 29.04 18.81 20.04
N SER A 143 27.70 18.75 20.04
CA SER A 143 26.96 17.73 19.32
C SER A 143 25.68 18.29 18.72
N THR A 144 25.47 18.04 17.43
CA THR A 144 24.22 18.37 16.72
C THR A 144 23.17 17.27 16.84
N THR A 145 23.53 16.12 17.43
CA THR A 145 22.69 14.93 17.50
C THR A 145 21.52 15.16 18.47
N PRO A 146 20.26 15.05 18.01
CA PRO A 146 19.10 15.13 18.89
C PRO A 146 19.01 13.90 19.80
N ARG A 147 18.40 14.07 20.97
CA ARG A 147 18.06 12.94 21.84
C ARG A 147 16.73 12.35 21.40
N ILE A 148 16.66 11.02 21.34
CA ILE A 148 15.47 10.27 20.95
C ILE A 148 15.14 9.29 22.05
N ASN A 149 13.91 9.35 22.54
CA ASN A 149 13.32 8.39 23.46
C ASN A 149 12.05 7.82 22.84
N VAL A 150 11.78 6.53 23.04
CA VAL A 150 10.60 5.87 22.46
C VAL A 150 9.77 5.25 23.57
N VAL A 151 8.52 5.68 23.67
CA VAL A 151 7.54 5.21 24.67
C VAL A 151 6.31 4.69 23.96
N GLY A 152 6.22 3.37 23.80
CA GLY A 152 5.15 2.74 23.01
C GLY A 152 5.19 3.21 21.55
N GLN A 153 4.14 3.92 21.10
CA GLN A 153 4.05 4.51 19.75
C GLN A 153 4.44 5.99 19.70
N ARG A 154 4.95 6.56 20.80
CA ARG A 154 5.42 7.94 20.86
C ARG A 154 6.94 7.97 20.75
N ILE A 155 7.44 8.79 19.83
CA ILE A 155 8.86 9.11 19.68
C ILE A 155 9.03 10.53 20.22
N GLU A 156 9.70 10.64 21.36
CA GLU A 156 10.07 11.91 21.98
C GLU A 156 11.43 12.34 21.42
N ILE A 157 11.45 13.53 20.84
CA ILE A 157 12.61 14.10 20.16
C ILE A 157 12.97 15.40 20.87
N ILE A 158 14.22 15.50 21.30
CA ILE A 158 14.78 16.72 21.87
C ILE A 158 15.86 17.21 20.91
N LEU A 159 15.59 18.30 20.21
CA LEU A 159 16.52 18.97 19.31
C LEU A 159 17.48 19.85 20.11
N ASN A 160 18.73 19.95 19.66
CA ASN A 160 19.69 20.88 20.22
C ASN A 160 19.46 22.29 19.65
N ASP A 161 19.24 23.26 20.54
CA ASP A 161 19.09 24.69 20.22
C ASP A 161 20.35 25.52 20.53
N ASN A 162 21.45 24.88 20.93
CA ASN A 162 22.71 25.56 21.16
C ASN A 162 23.26 26.17 19.86
N ALA A 163 23.47 27.49 19.82
CA ALA A 163 23.92 28.21 18.64
C ALA A 163 25.24 27.68 18.03
N GLY A 164 26.10 27.02 18.81
CA GLY A 164 27.34 26.40 18.33
C GLY A 164 27.16 25.00 17.71
N ALA A 165 26.01 24.35 17.92
CA ALA A 165 25.75 22.98 17.46
C ALA A 165 24.25 22.69 17.25
N LEU A 166 23.57 23.55 16.48
CA LEU A 166 22.14 23.39 16.19
C LEU A 166 21.86 22.06 15.49
N THR A 167 20.80 21.37 15.90
CA THR A 167 20.32 20.17 15.18
C THR A 167 19.78 20.56 13.81
N THR A 168 20.29 19.91 12.76
CA THR A 168 19.81 20.05 11.38
C THR A 168 18.80 18.96 11.01
N ALA A 169 18.14 19.12 9.86
CA ALA A 169 17.24 18.10 9.32
C ALA A 169 17.95 16.75 9.08
N GLN A 170 19.18 16.78 8.58
CA GLN A 170 19.96 15.56 8.34
C GLN A 170 20.38 14.89 9.65
N ASP A 171 20.72 15.66 10.68
CA ASP A 171 21.00 15.11 12.01
C ASP A 171 19.78 14.39 12.57
N LEU A 172 18.59 14.98 12.44
CA LEU A 172 17.33 14.37 12.87
C LEU A 172 17.01 13.08 12.10
N ILE A 173 17.11 13.11 10.76
CA ILE A 173 16.86 11.95 9.90
C ILE A 173 17.82 10.81 10.29
N THR A 174 19.10 11.13 10.45
CA THR A 174 20.13 10.16 10.83
C THR A 174 19.84 9.57 12.21
N ALA A 175 19.54 10.42 13.20
CA ALA A 175 19.25 9.98 14.56
C ALA A 175 18.03 9.05 14.61
N ILE A 176 16.94 9.37 13.90
CA ILE A 176 15.74 8.51 13.86
C ILE A 176 16.06 7.16 13.22
N ASN A 177 16.73 7.17 12.06
CA ASN A 177 16.97 5.94 11.30
C ASN A 177 18.03 5.03 11.95
N THR A 178 18.93 5.59 12.76
CA THR A 178 19.97 4.81 13.48
C THR A 178 19.55 4.40 14.90
N ASN A 179 18.56 5.06 15.49
CA ASN A 179 18.03 4.67 16.79
C ASN A 179 17.21 3.36 16.67
N ALA A 180 17.65 2.30 17.34
CA ALA A 180 17.06 0.96 17.21
C ALA A 180 15.58 0.85 17.61
N ALA A 181 15.07 1.73 18.49
CA ALA A 181 13.66 1.73 18.87
C ALA A 181 12.82 2.57 17.88
N ALA A 182 13.32 3.74 17.48
CA ALA A 182 12.60 4.63 16.58
C ALA A 182 12.53 4.05 15.16
N SER A 183 13.61 3.46 14.65
CA SER A 183 13.68 2.86 13.32
C SER A 183 12.84 1.59 13.19
N ARG A 184 12.30 1.02 14.28
CA ARG A 184 11.27 -0.02 14.21
C ARG A 184 9.89 0.54 13.90
N LEU A 185 9.62 1.78 14.31
CA LEU A 185 8.32 2.43 14.17
C LEU A 185 8.24 3.25 12.89
N VAL A 186 9.27 4.05 12.61
CA VAL A 186 9.26 5.01 11.49
C VAL A 186 10.58 5.04 10.75
N LYS A 187 10.50 5.37 9.47
CA LYS A 187 11.61 5.81 8.63
C LYS A 187 11.46 7.30 8.37
N ALA A 188 12.53 8.07 8.62
CA ALA A 188 12.61 9.48 8.28
C ALA A 188 13.35 9.67 6.96
N SER A 189 12.90 10.57 6.11
CA SER A 189 13.59 10.96 4.88
C SER A 189 13.39 12.44 4.56
N LEU A 190 14.34 13.01 3.82
CA LEU A 190 14.23 14.36 3.31
C LEU A 190 13.29 14.35 2.10
N ALA A 191 12.14 15.04 2.20
CA ALA A 191 11.20 15.13 1.09
C ALA A 191 11.57 16.27 0.13
N THR A 192 11.88 17.44 0.68
CA THR A 192 12.31 18.64 -0.07
C THR A 192 13.16 19.54 0.82
N GLY A 193 13.99 20.40 0.22
CA GLY A 193 14.83 21.36 0.95
C GLY A 193 16.25 20.85 1.18
N SER A 194 16.97 21.47 2.11
CA SER A 194 18.34 21.08 2.45
C SER A 194 18.39 20.27 3.75
N GLY A 195 19.16 19.19 3.76
CA GLY A 195 19.47 18.44 4.98
C GLY A 195 20.24 19.28 6.02
N THR A 196 20.94 20.34 5.59
CA THR A 196 21.68 21.24 6.49
C THR A 196 20.83 22.33 7.12
N THR A 197 19.54 22.42 6.78
CA THR A 197 18.63 23.40 7.38
C THR A 197 18.48 23.14 8.88
N SER A 198 18.71 24.17 9.68
CA SER A 198 18.54 24.13 11.14
C SER A 198 17.07 23.98 11.52
N LEU A 199 16.80 23.13 12.51
CA LEU A 199 15.48 22.90 13.09
C LEU A 199 15.25 23.66 14.41
N ALA A 200 16.14 24.61 14.76
CA ALA A 200 16.10 25.35 16.02
C ALA A 200 14.82 26.19 16.22
N ASN A 201 14.12 26.51 15.14
CA ASN A 201 12.90 27.33 15.15
C ASN A 201 11.61 26.50 15.34
N VAL A 202 11.71 25.19 15.59
CA VAL A 202 10.52 24.39 15.88
C VAL A 202 9.85 24.90 17.17
N VAL A 203 8.52 24.87 17.21
CA VAL A 203 7.76 25.21 18.41
C VAL A 203 7.84 24.04 19.40
N ASP A 204 8.11 24.31 20.68
CA ASP A 204 8.15 23.26 21.70
C ASP A 204 6.78 22.60 21.88
N GLY A 205 6.77 21.30 22.09
CA GLY A 205 5.56 20.49 22.14
C GLY A 205 4.93 20.22 20.76
N SER A 206 5.62 20.51 19.66
CA SER A 206 5.16 20.19 18.31
C SER A 206 4.85 18.70 18.20
N LEU A 207 3.60 18.38 17.84
CA LEU A 207 3.14 17.01 17.68
C LEU A 207 2.92 16.70 16.20
N ILE A 208 3.67 15.74 15.68
CA ILE A 208 3.51 15.22 14.33
C ILE A 208 2.88 13.84 14.47
N ARG A 209 1.67 13.65 13.95
CA ARG A 209 0.97 12.36 14.02
C ARG A 209 0.92 11.73 12.64
N LEU A 210 1.40 10.51 12.54
CA LEU A 210 1.28 9.72 11.32
C LEU A 210 -0.18 9.33 11.13
N SER A 211 -0.67 9.58 9.92
CA SER A 211 -2.03 9.26 9.50
C SER A 211 -2.04 8.89 8.01
N GLY A 212 -3.19 8.52 7.47
CA GLY A 212 -3.30 8.16 6.06
C GLY A 212 -2.94 6.70 5.76
N SER A 213 -2.78 5.84 6.77
CA SER A 213 -3.05 4.41 6.59
C SER A 213 -4.56 4.12 6.66
N ASP A 214 -5.36 5.01 6.07
CA ASP A 214 -6.83 4.99 6.11
C ASP A 214 -7.44 4.07 5.06
N ARG A 215 -6.61 3.44 4.23
CA ARG A 215 -7.09 2.36 3.39
C ARG A 215 -7.38 1.17 4.29
N VAL A 216 -8.67 1.00 4.59
CA VAL A 216 -9.26 -0.27 4.99
C VAL A 216 -8.96 -1.26 3.87
N LEU A 217 -7.78 -1.87 3.96
CA LEU A 217 -7.26 -2.80 2.97
C LEU A 217 -7.75 -4.17 3.39
N THR A 218 -8.87 -4.51 2.80
CA THR A 218 -9.46 -5.83 2.90
C THR A 218 -8.81 -6.70 1.83
N ALA A 219 -8.03 -7.71 2.22
CA ALA A 219 -7.48 -8.67 1.28
C ALA A 219 -8.64 -9.28 0.46
N SER A 220 -8.55 -9.24 -0.88
CA SER A 220 -9.64 -9.71 -1.73
C SER A 220 -9.13 -10.43 -2.96
N ALA A 221 -9.79 -11.53 -3.30
CA ALA A 221 -9.56 -12.29 -4.53
C ALA A 221 -10.86 -12.35 -5.33
N VAL A 222 -10.75 -12.24 -6.66
CA VAL A 222 -11.86 -12.46 -7.57
C VAL A 222 -11.57 -13.71 -8.37
N SER A 223 -12.44 -14.72 -8.23
CA SER A 223 -12.35 -15.95 -9.02
C SER A 223 -13.45 -15.98 -10.07
N GLY A 224 -13.06 -16.23 -11.32
CA GLY A 224 -14.00 -16.65 -12.37
C GLY A 224 -14.21 -18.16 -12.44
N PHE A 225 -13.55 -18.91 -11.54
CA PHE A 225 -13.54 -20.37 -11.46
C PHE A 225 -13.19 -21.08 -12.78
N GLN A 226 -12.52 -20.37 -13.69
CA GLN A 226 -12.23 -20.85 -15.04
C GLN A 226 -13.48 -21.34 -15.78
N THR A 227 -14.66 -20.82 -15.42
CA THR A 227 -15.84 -21.01 -16.25
C THR A 227 -15.62 -20.20 -17.52
N ASN A 228 -15.94 -20.75 -18.70
CA ASN A 228 -15.91 -20.02 -19.97
C ASN A 228 -17.03 -18.96 -20.07
N THR A 229 -17.46 -18.41 -18.94
CA THR A 229 -18.58 -17.48 -18.76
C THR A 229 -18.11 -16.21 -18.04
N ASP A 230 -18.95 -15.17 -18.05
CA ASP A 230 -18.70 -13.90 -17.34
C ASP A 230 -18.85 -13.99 -15.81
N LEU A 231 -18.90 -15.20 -15.24
CA LEU A 231 -18.98 -15.39 -13.81
C LEU A 231 -17.72 -14.82 -13.12
N ARG A 232 -17.93 -13.94 -12.13
CA ARG A 232 -16.90 -13.44 -11.23
C ARG A 232 -17.45 -13.38 -9.82
N VAL A 233 -16.82 -14.11 -8.89
CA VAL A 233 -17.15 -14.08 -7.47
C VAL A 233 -15.98 -13.47 -6.72
N GLN A 234 -16.28 -12.45 -5.91
CA GLN A 234 -15.31 -11.80 -5.03
C GLN A 234 -15.38 -12.42 -3.64
N PHE A 235 -14.21 -12.73 -3.10
CA PHE A 235 -13.96 -13.07 -1.71
C PHE A 235 -13.15 -11.92 -1.12
N ALA A 236 -13.59 -11.37 0.00
CA ALA A 236 -12.86 -10.32 0.70
C ALA A 236 -12.77 -10.69 2.17
N ALA A 237 -11.60 -10.60 2.77
CA ALA A 237 -11.40 -10.81 4.20
C ALA A 237 -12.37 -9.94 5.02
N ARG A 238 -12.69 -10.34 6.24
CA ARG A 238 -13.44 -9.48 7.18
C ARG A 238 -12.51 -8.83 8.19
N GLN A 239 -11.40 -9.50 8.49
CA GLN A 239 -10.31 -8.94 9.25
C GLN A 239 -9.48 -8.03 8.35
N GLN A 240 -9.08 -6.88 8.88
CA GLN A 240 -8.38 -5.83 8.13
C GLN A 240 -6.86 -6.03 8.23
N ALA A 241 -6.12 -5.47 7.26
CA ALA A 241 -4.65 -5.48 7.26
C ALA A 241 -4.06 -6.92 7.36
N ILE A 242 -2.92 -7.08 8.05
CA ILE A 242 -2.18 -8.35 8.10
C ILE A 242 -2.99 -9.51 8.69
N ASP A 243 -3.98 -9.23 9.54
CA ASP A 243 -4.83 -10.25 10.16
C ASP A 243 -5.77 -10.89 9.13
N GLY A 244 -6.18 -10.12 8.12
CA GLY A 244 -6.95 -10.59 6.97
C GLY A 244 -6.15 -11.30 5.88
N ASN A 245 -4.82 -11.34 5.98
CA ASN A 245 -3.96 -12.02 5.01
C ASN A 245 -3.92 -13.54 5.24
N GLU A 246 -3.40 -14.29 4.25
CA GLU A 246 -3.18 -15.74 4.30
C GLU A 246 -4.45 -16.59 4.45
N ILE A 247 -5.62 -15.99 4.22
CA ILE A 247 -6.86 -16.75 4.10
C ILE A 247 -6.80 -17.50 2.77
N SER A 248 -6.82 -18.83 2.84
CA SER A 248 -6.72 -19.71 1.67
C SER A 248 -8.06 -20.38 1.42
N LEU A 249 -8.59 -20.25 0.20
CA LEU A 249 -9.80 -20.94 -0.21
C LEU A 249 -9.41 -22.12 -1.09
N VAL A 250 -9.71 -23.34 -0.65
CA VAL A 250 -9.43 -24.57 -1.39
C VAL A 250 -10.74 -25.16 -1.90
N PHE A 251 -10.87 -25.30 -3.21
CA PHE A 251 -12.06 -25.84 -3.85
C PHE A 251 -11.86 -27.30 -4.28
N ASN A 252 -12.65 -28.20 -3.70
CA ASN A 252 -12.72 -29.62 -4.01
C ASN A 252 -14.04 -29.98 -4.70
N LYS A 253 -14.09 -31.14 -5.34
CA LYS A 253 -15.29 -31.70 -5.96
C LYS A 253 -15.69 -33.03 -5.34
N ASN A 254 -16.99 -33.29 -5.30
CA ASN A 254 -17.56 -34.58 -4.98
C ASN A 254 -18.67 -34.94 -5.98
N ALA A 255 -18.42 -35.93 -6.83
CA ALA A 255 -19.38 -36.41 -7.82
C ALA A 255 -20.50 -37.27 -7.22
N SER A 256 -20.28 -37.83 -6.03
CA SER A 256 -21.24 -38.66 -5.29
C SER A 256 -22.11 -37.84 -4.33
N ALA A 257 -22.01 -36.51 -4.36
CA ALA A 257 -22.84 -35.65 -3.53
C ALA A 257 -24.32 -35.80 -3.92
N VAL A 258 -25.18 -35.96 -2.90
CA VAL A 258 -26.64 -36.08 -3.05
C VAL A 258 -27.36 -34.73 -2.95
N SER A 259 -26.62 -33.64 -2.69
CA SER A 259 -27.15 -32.29 -2.52
C SER A 259 -26.32 -31.30 -3.33
N ALA A 260 -26.99 -30.26 -3.86
CA ALA A 260 -26.34 -29.13 -4.53
C ALA A 260 -25.65 -28.17 -3.54
N VAL A 261 -26.00 -28.25 -2.24
CA VAL A 261 -25.42 -27.41 -1.19
C VAL A 261 -23.98 -27.84 -0.93
N PRO A 262 -22.98 -26.95 -1.12
CA PRO A 262 -21.59 -27.31 -0.88
C PRO A 262 -21.28 -27.45 0.61
N THR A 263 -20.37 -28.35 0.95
CA THR A 263 -19.89 -28.52 2.32
C THR A 263 -18.67 -27.65 2.57
N ILE A 264 -18.67 -26.92 3.68
CA ILE A 264 -17.60 -25.98 4.05
C ILE A 264 -16.97 -26.43 5.37
N SER A 265 -15.65 -26.57 5.39
CA SER A 265 -14.87 -26.72 6.62
C SER A 265 -13.86 -25.58 6.75
N VAL A 266 -13.63 -25.15 7.99
CA VAL A 266 -12.72 -24.06 8.31
C VAL A 266 -11.74 -24.55 9.35
N SER A 267 -10.44 -24.42 9.06
CA SER A 267 -9.35 -24.75 9.98
C SER A 267 -8.34 -23.61 9.99
N GLY A 268 -8.34 -22.83 11.07
CA GLY A 268 -7.56 -21.59 11.14
C GLY A 268 -7.97 -20.62 10.04
N LYS A 269 -7.03 -20.26 9.16
CA LYS A 269 -7.26 -19.38 8.00
C LYS A 269 -7.59 -20.12 6.70
N GLN A 270 -7.63 -21.46 6.71
CA GLN A 270 -7.98 -22.24 5.52
C GLN A 270 -9.48 -22.54 5.51
N ILE A 271 -10.12 -22.24 4.39
CA ILE A 271 -11.51 -22.57 4.10
C ILE A 271 -11.51 -23.61 2.98
N VAL A 272 -11.93 -24.83 3.29
CA VAL A 272 -12.08 -25.88 2.29
C VAL A 272 -13.56 -25.95 1.90
N VAL A 273 -13.82 -25.77 0.61
CA VAL A 273 -15.15 -25.82 0.01
C VAL A 273 -15.21 -27.06 -0.87
N THR A 274 -16.13 -27.97 -0.59
CA THR A 274 -16.39 -29.11 -1.47
C THR A 274 -17.70 -28.91 -2.21
N LEU A 275 -17.61 -28.78 -3.52
CA LEU A 275 -18.72 -28.57 -4.44
C LEU A 275 -19.28 -29.91 -4.91
N SER A 276 -20.59 -29.97 -5.12
CA SER A 276 -21.22 -31.10 -5.82
C SER A 276 -20.94 -31.00 -7.31
N SER A 277 -20.29 -32.03 -7.86
CA SER A 277 -20.15 -32.21 -9.30
C SER A 277 -21.14 -33.25 -9.86
N ASN A 278 -22.14 -33.66 -9.07
CA ASN A 278 -23.20 -34.56 -9.52
C ASN A 278 -24.09 -33.84 -10.54
N ALA A 279 -24.29 -34.42 -11.72
CA ALA A 279 -25.11 -33.84 -12.78
C ALA A 279 -26.58 -33.64 -12.38
N ALA A 280 -27.11 -34.47 -11.48
CA ALA A 280 -28.48 -34.35 -10.99
C ALA A 280 -28.65 -33.20 -9.98
N ASN A 281 -27.59 -32.85 -9.24
CA ASN A 281 -27.61 -31.83 -8.19
C ASN A 281 -26.32 -30.99 -8.21
N PRO A 282 -26.03 -30.24 -9.28
CA PRO A 282 -24.80 -29.48 -9.38
C PRO A 282 -24.83 -28.27 -8.45
N THR A 283 -23.71 -27.96 -7.80
CA THR A 283 -23.59 -26.71 -7.04
C THR A 283 -23.56 -25.52 -8.00
N THR A 284 -24.42 -24.53 -7.77
CA THR A 284 -24.42 -23.26 -8.50
C THR A 284 -23.62 -22.17 -7.78
N ALA A 285 -23.35 -21.06 -8.46
CA ALA A 285 -22.73 -19.88 -7.84
C ALA A 285 -23.56 -19.34 -6.65
N ASN A 286 -24.89 -19.36 -6.76
CA ASN A 286 -25.79 -18.96 -5.68
C ASN A 286 -25.68 -19.89 -4.47
N ASP A 287 -25.62 -21.19 -4.69
CA ASP A 287 -25.48 -22.19 -3.61
C ASP A 287 -24.16 -21.99 -2.86
N LEU A 288 -23.07 -21.74 -3.59
CA LEU A 288 -21.76 -21.43 -3.02
C LEU A 288 -21.80 -20.16 -2.15
N ILE A 289 -22.32 -19.06 -2.68
CA ILE A 289 -22.38 -17.79 -1.95
C ILE A 289 -23.25 -17.94 -0.71
N THR A 290 -24.41 -18.56 -0.85
CA THR A 290 -25.35 -18.79 0.26
C THR A 290 -24.72 -19.66 1.34
N ALA A 291 -24.02 -20.74 0.96
CA ALA A 291 -23.36 -21.62 1.91
C ALA A 291 -22.21 -20.90 2.65
N LEU A 292 -21.40 -20.10 1.97
CA LEU A 292 -20.30 -19.33 2.59
C LEU A 292 -20.82 -18.27 3.55
N ILE A 293 -21.90 -17.56 3.21
CA ILE A 293 -22.54 -16.59 4.08
C ILE A 293 -23.21 -17.29 5.29
N GLY A 294 -23.85 -18.44 5.07
CA GLY A 294 -24.53 -19.21 6.11
C GLY A 294 -23.59 -19.94 7.07
N ASN A 295 -22.34 -20.21 6.67
CA ASN A 295 -21.35 -20.84 7.54
C ASN A 295 -20.71 -19.80 8.47
N ALA A 296 -20.99 -19.89 9.78
CA ALA A 296 -20.54 -18.90 10.76
C ALA A 296 -19.00 -18.75 10.82
N ALA A 297 -18.25 -19.84 10.70
CA ALA A 297 -16.78 -19.79 10.76
C ALA A 297 -16.20 -19.11 9.50
N ALA A 298 -16.66 -19.49 8.32
CA ALA A 298 -16.22 -18.88 7.06
C ALA A 298 -16.64 -17.40 6.99
N ASN A 299 -17.87 -17.09 7.40
CA ASN A 299 -18.41 -15.74 7.44
C ASN A 299 -17.81 -14.86 8.54
N THR A 300 -16.97 -15.41 9.43
CA THR A 300 -16.13 -14.60 10.34
C THR A 300 -14.84 -14.17 9.64
N LEU A 301 -14.34 -14.97 8.71
CA LEU A 301 -13.07 -14.74 8.02
C LEU A 301 -13.25 -13.95 6.72
N ILE A 302 -14.30 -14.21 5.96
CA ILE A 302 -14.52 -13.61 4.63
C ILE A 302 -15.96 -13.13 4.43
N SER A 303 -16.11 -12.19 3.51
CA SER A 303 -17.34 -11.80 2.84
C SER A 303 -17.27 -12.28 1.40
N THR A 304 -18.41 -12.67 0.84
CA THR A 304 -18.48 -13.23 -0.51
C THR A 304 -19.61 -12.57 -1.28
N LYS A 305 -19.35 -12.19 -2.53
CA LYS A 305 -20.34 -11.53 -3.39
C LYS A 305 -20.15 -11.91 -4.86
N LEU A 306 -21.27 -12.02 -5.58
CA LEU A 306 -21.28 -12.09 -7.05
C LEU A 306 -20.99 -10.69 -7.64
N VAL A 307 -19.92 -10.57 -8.42
CA VAL A 307 -19.51 -9.32 -9.08
C VAL A 307 -20.11 -9.23 -10.48
N SER A 308 -20.08 -10.33 -11.23
CA SER A 308 -20.68 -10.43 -12.58
C SER A 308 -21.06 -11.87 -12.90
N GLY A 309 -21.90 -12.06 -13.93
CA GLY A 309 -22.40 -13.36 -14.37
C GLY A 309 -23.75 -13.76 -13.77
N VAL A 310 -24.17 -15.00 -14.00
CA VAL A 310 -25.48 -15.51 -13.60
C VAL A 310 -25.35 -16.33 -12.32
N ALA A 311 -26.21 -16.07 -11.33
CA ALA A 311 -26.17 -16.76 -10.03
C ALA A 311 -26.46 -18.27 -10.15
N THR A 312 -27.16 -18.70 -11.20
CA THR A 312 -27.44 -20.11 -11.50
C THR A 312 -26.33 -20.81 -12.30
N THR A 313 -25.20 -20.14 -12.57
CA THR A 313 -24.07 -20.77 -13.26
C THR A 313 -23.60 -22.00 -12.50
N ASN A 314 -23.52 -23.12 -13.22
CA ASN A 314 -23.09 -24.40 -12.69
C ASN A 314 -21.58 -24.40 -12.44
N LEU A 315 -21.17 -24.79 -11.23
CA LEU A 315 -19.76 -24.89 -10.82
C LEU A 315 -19.21 -26.32 -10.87
N SER A 316 -19.96 -27.30 -11.38
CA SER A 316 -19.51 -28.69 -11.49
C SER A 316 -18.34 -28.87 -12.46
N THR A 317 -18.11 -27.92 -13.36
CA THR A 317 -17.08 -27.96 -14.40
C THR A 317 -15.76 -27.27 -14.02
N ILE A 318 -15.69 -26.60 -12.86
CA ILE A 318 -14.51 -25.81 -12.47
C ILE A 318 -13.27 -26.70 -12.27
N THR A 319 -12.05 -26.23 -12.48
CA THR A 319 -10.87 -27.03 -12.08
C THR A 319 -10.66 -26.91 -10.57
N ALA A 320 -10.43 -28.02 -9.86
CA ALA A 320 -10.09 -27.97 -8.44
C ALA A 320 -8.79 -27.16 -8.24
N GLY A 321 -8.71 -26.38 -7.17
CA GLY A 321 -7.57 -25.49 -6.96
C GLY A 321 -7.73 -24.55 -5.78
N THR A 322 -6.68 -23.76 -5.54
CA THR A 322 -6.59 -22.78 -4.45
C THR A 322 -6.77 -21.37 -5.00
N VAL A 323 -7.57 -20.56 -4.32
CA VAL A 323 -7.72 -19.11 -4.53
C VAL A 323 -7.18 -18.38 -3.31
#